data_AF-W1P8X6-F1
#
_entry.id   AF-W1P8X6-F1
#
_cell.length_a   1.000
_cell.length_b   1.000
_cell.length_c   1.000
_cell.angle_alpha   90.00
_cell.angle_beta   90.00
_cell.angle_gamma   90.00
#
_symmetry.space_group_name_H-M   'P 1'
#
loop_
_entity.id
_entity.type
_entity.pdbx_description
1 polymer ?
#
loop_
_entity_poly.entity_id
_entity_poly.type
_entity_poly.pdbx_seq_one_letter_code
_entity_poly.pdbx_strand_id
1 'polypeptide(L)'
;MAPEILSRNYGAISHKSNVYSYGMLLLEMAGQRKNSDSRMGKPSQIYFPAWAYKQPVGSGDLKLGAMNEEGEMLIKKMVMVGLWCIQLNPCHRPSMRTVIEMLMGDVRDLEVPPKPFVSPARGRLGRSLS
;
A
#
# COMPACT_ATOMS: atom_id res chain seq x y z
N MET A 1 6.01 -5.32 8.89
CA MET A 1 5.81 -4.98 10.32
C MET A 1 5.49 -3.51 10.45
N ALA A 2 4.57 -3.13 11.36
CA ALA A 2 4.18 -1.74 11.56
C ALA A 2 5.35 -0.89 12.11
N PRO A 3 5.53 0.35 11.65
CA PRO A 3 6.69 1.18 12.00
C PRO A 3 6.76 1.51 13.50
N GLU A 4 5.61 1.64 14.18
CA GLU A 4 5.55 1.90 15.62
C GLU A 4 6.07 0.74 16.50
N ILE A 5 6.18 -0.46 15.94
CA ILE A 5 6.80 -1.61 16.63
C ILE A 5 8.32 -1.43 16.73
N LEU A 6 8.92 -0.73 15.74
CA LEU A 6 10.35 -0.45 15.69
C LEU A 6 10.71 0.84 16.43
N SER A 7 9.84 1.85 16.39
CA SER A 7 10.06 3.12 17.07
C SER A 7 8.76 3.77 17.49
N ARG A 8 8.66 4.13 18.77
CA ARG A 8 7.50 4.86 19.32
C ARG A 8 7.28 6.24 18.70
N ASN A 9 8.24 6.76 17.93
CA ASN A 9 8.09 8.03 17.19
C ASN A 9 7.00 7.95 16.12
N TYR A 10 6.64 6.75 15.65
CA TYR A 10 5.57 6.54 14.68
C TYR A 10 4.19 6.31 15.33
N GLY A 11 4.10 6.40 16.66
CA GLY A 11 2.86 6.22 17.41
C GLY A 11 2.94 5.09 18.45
N ALA A 12 1.81 4.84 19.11
CA ALA A 12 1.69 3.76 20.08
C ALA A 12 1.27 2.45 19.40
N ILE A 13 1.84 1.33 19.87
CA ILE A 13 1.43 -0.02 19.47
C ILE A 13 -0.02 -0.23 19.91
N SER A 14 -0.88 -0.65 18.98
CA SER A 14 -2.31 -0.86 19.22
C SER A 14 -2.90 -1.83 18.21
N HIS A 15 -4.22 -2.02 18.22
CA HIS A 15 -4.92 -2.79 17.19
C HIS A 15 -4.67 -2.24 15.76
N LYS A 16 -4.27 -0.97 15.61
CA LYS A 16 -3.87 -0.36 14.33
C LYS A 16 -2.57 -0.95 13.77
N SER A 17 -1.72 -1.52 14.62
CA SER A 17 -0.53 -2.26 14.19
C SER A 17 -0.90 -3.57 13.49
N ASN A 18 -2.00 -4.22 13.94
CA ASN A 18 -2.55 -5.40 13.27
C ASN A 18 -3.16 -5.04 11.91
N VAL A 19 -3.86 -3.90 11.81
CA VAL A 19 -4.37 -3.37 10.54
C VAL A 19 -3.24 -3.17 9.54
N TYR A 20 -2.12 -2.59 9.97
CA TYR A 20 -0.93 -2.43 9.11
C TYR A 20 -0.42 -3.77 8.59
N SER A 21 -0.23 -4.75 9.48
CA SER A 21 0.25 -6.07 9.09
C SER A 21 -0.71 -6.79 8.13
N TYR A 22 -2.02 -6.63 8.33
CA TYR A 22 -3.03 -7.13 7.40
C TYR A 22 -2.96 -6.44 6.03
N GLY A 23 -2.75 -5.11 6.00
CA GLY A 23 -2.52 -4.36 4.77
C GLY A 23 -1.30 -4.84 3.99
N MET A 24 -0.20 -5.12 4.69
CA MET A 24 1.00 -5.72 4.09
C MET A 24 0.71 -7.10 3.50
N LEU A 25 -0.09 -7.93 4.17
CA LEU A 25 -0.50 -9.25 3.67
C LEU A 25 -1.38 -9.15 2.42
N LEU A 26 -2.38 -8.25 2.40
CA LEU A 26 -3.22 -8.00 1.21
C LEU A 26 -2.36 -7.62 0.00
N LEU A 27 -1.41 -6.72 0.23
CA LEU A 27 -0.45 -6.27 -0.76
C LEU A 27 0.44 -7.41 -1.25
N GLU A 28 0.97 -8.24 -0.36
CA GLU A 28 1.74 -9.43 -0.72
C GLU A 28 0.92 -10.42 -1.57
N MET A 29 -0.32 -10.71 -1.19
CA MET A 29 -1.21 -11.60 -1.95
C MET A 29 -1.53 -11.04 -3.35
N ALA A 30 -1.74 -9.72 -3.46
CA ALA A 30 -1.95 -9.05 -4.75
C ALA A 30 -0.66 -9.04 -5.61
N GLY A 31 0.52 -8.99 -4.99
CA GLY A 31 1.82 -9.01 -5.65
C GLY A 31 2.28 -10.40 -6.11
N GLN A 32 2.05 -11.44 -5.29
CA GLN A 32 2.50 -12.80 -5.56
C GLN A 32 1.78 -13.46 -6.74
N ARG A 33 0.56 -13.03 -7.07
CA ARG A 33 -0.15 -13.47 -8.28
C ARG A 33 0.56 -13.06 -9.59
N LYS A 34 1.48 -12.08 -9.56
CA LYS A 34 2.32 -11.71 -10.71
C LYS A 34 3.56 -12.61 -10.90
N ASN A 35 3.87 -13.48 -9.93
CA ASN A 35 5.08 -14.31 -9.97
C ASN A 35 4.90 -15.68 -10.63
N SER A 36 3.75 -15.92 -11.29
CA SER A 36 3.58 -17.08 -12.19
C SER A 36 4.38 -16.92 -13.49
N ASP A 37 4.87 -15.71 -13.80
CA ASP A 37 5.82 -15.47 -14.88
C ASP A 37 7.23 -15.38 -14.29
N SER A 38 7.98 -16.47 -14.46
CA SER A 38 9.29 -16.74 -13.89
C SER A 38 10.41 -15.91 -14.52
N ARG A 39 10.29 -14.57 -14.59
CA ARG A 39 11.30 -13.70 -15.25
C ARG A 39 11.55 -12.31 -14.67
N MET A 40 11.29 -12.05 -13.39
CA MET A 40 11.89 -10.87 -12.73
C MET A 40 12.62 -11.28 -11.46
N GLY A 41 13.94 -11.35 -11.60
CA GLY A 41 14.87 -11.64 -10.52
C GLY A 41 14.67 -10.68 -9.36
N LYS A 42 14.77 -11.26 -8.15
CA LYS A 42 14.97 -10.63 -6.84
C LYS A 42 14.42 -9.20 -6.72
N PRO A 43 13.34 -8.95 -5.95
CA PRO A 43 13.00 -7.59 -5.53
C PRO A 43 14.07 -7.14 -4.52
N SER A 44 15.23 -6.72 -5.02
CA SER A 44 16.24 -6.02 -4.26
C SER A 44 15.64 -4.70 -3.82
N GLN A 45 15.27 -4.61 -2.55
CA GLN A 45 15.10 -3.37 -1.79
C GLN A 45 14.09 -2.32 -2.30
N ILE A 46 13.27 -2.60 -3.31
CA ILE A 46 12.13 -1.73 -3.63
C ILE A 46 11.00 -2.13 -2.68
N TYR A 47 10.92 -1.39 -1.57
CA TYR A 47 9.84 -1.45 -0.58
C TYR A 47 8.49 -1.57 -1.32
N PHE A 48 7.81 -2.71 -1.15
CA PHE A 48 6.56 -3.06 -1.85
C PHE A 48 5.51 -1.93 -1.88
N PRO A 49 5.36 -1.11 -0.81
CA PRO A 49 4.51 0.09 -0.85
C PRO A 49 4.89 1.13 -1.91
N ALA A 50 6.17 1.38 -2.17
CA ALA A 50 6.61 2.31 -3.21
C ALA A 50 6.38 1.77 -4.62
N TRP A 51 6.46 0.44 -4.81
CA TRP A 51 6.09 -0.22 -6.07
C TRP A 51 4.58 -0.20 -6.30
N ALA A 52 3.77 -0.44 -5.26
CA ALA A 52 2.31 -0.40 -5.32
C ALA A 52 1.77 1.01 -5.63
N TYR A 53 2.43 2.08 -5.16
CA TYR A 53 2.10 3.46 -5.51
C TYR A 53 2.60 3.90 -6.90
N LYS A 54 3.65 3.25 -7.43
CA LYS A 54 4.23 3.55 -8.75
C LYS A 54 3.56 2.79 -9.89
N GLN A 55 2.91 1.66 -9.59
CA GLN A 55 1.96 1.04 -10.50
C GLN A 55 0.77 1.99 -10.60
N PRO A 56 0.49 2.57 -11.78
CA PRO A 56 -0.62 3.50 -11.89
C PRO A 56 -1.89 2.73 -11.56
N VAL A 57 -2.64 3.20 -10.58
CA VAL A 57 -4.01 2.76 -10.26
C VAL A 57 -4.95 3.21 -11.40
N GLY A 58 -4.56 2.95 -12.65
CA GLY A 58 -5.12 3.56 -13.85
C GLY A 58 -4.36 3.34 -15.17
N SER A 59 -3.21 2.64 -15.20
CA SER A 59 -2.59 2.21 -16.46
C SER A 59 -2.79 0.70 -16.59
N GLY A 60 -3.36 0.26 -17.72
CA GLY A 60 -3.64 -1.14 -18.04
C GLY A 60 -2.41 -2.04 -18.19
N ASP A 61 -1.28 -1.71 -17.53
CA ASP A 61 -0.04 -2.48 -17.52
C ASP A 61 0.16 -3.32 -16.25
N LEU A 62 -0.90 -3.44 -15.44
CA LEU A 62 -1.08 -4.66 -14.66
C LEU A 62 -1.44 -5.77 -15.66
N LYS A 63 -0.46 -6.28 -16.40
CA LYS A 63 -0.58 -7.54 -17.16
C LYS A 63 -0.71 -8.68 -16.15
N LEU A 64 -1.88 -8.79 -15.55
CA LEU A 64 -2.37 -10.00 -14.92
C LEU A 64 -2.53 -11.00 -16.07
N GLY A 65 -1.72 -12.05 -16.10
CA GLY A 65 -1.90 -13.12 -17.08
C GLY A 65 -3.34 -13.63 -17.05
N ALA A 66 -3.97 -13.70 -18.23
CA ALA A 66 -5.26 -14.32 -18.53
C ALA A 66 -6.28 -14.36 -17.36
N MET A 67 -6.48 -13.26 -16.64
CA MET A 67 -7.45 -13.19 -15.56
C MET A 67 -8.75 -12.58 -16.10
N ASN A 68 -9.89 -13.08 -15.64
CA ASN A 68 -11.17 -12.45 -15.96
C ASN A 68 -11.27 -11.06 -15.28
N GLU A 69 -12.18 -10.22 -15.76
CA GLU A 69 -12.37 -8.85 -15.27
C GLU A 69 -12.61 -8.80 -13.75
N GLU A 70 -13.34 -9.77 -13.20
CA GLU A 70 -13.59 -9.92 -11.77
C GLU A 70 -12.31 -10.08 -10.95
N GLY A 71 -11.36 -10.86 -11.47
CA GLY A 71 -10.08 -11.09 -10.84
C GLY A 71 -9.20 -9.84 -10.81
N GLU A 72 -9.21 -9.07 -11.90
CA GLU A 72 -8.52 -7.79 -11.97
C GLU A 72 -9.13 -6.77 -10.98
N MET A 73 -10.46 -6.71 -10.89
CA MET A 73 -11.16 -5.86 -9.92
C MET A 73 -10.84 -6.25 -8.47
N LEU A 74 -10.78 -7.56 -8.17
CA LEU A 74 -10.40 -8.05 -6.84
C LEU A 74 -8.98 -7.62 -6.47
N ILE A 75 -8.01 -7.77 -7.39
CA ILE A 75 -6.63 -7.36 -7.15
C ILE A 75 -6.52 -5.85 -6.95
N LYS A 76 -7.20 -5.04 -7.78
CA LYS A 76 -7.27 -3.57 -7.59
C LYS A 76 -7.81 -3.22 -6.21
N LYS A 77 -8.89 -3.88 -5.77
CA LYS A 77 -9.49 -3.68 -4.45
C LYS A 77 -8.52 -4.04 -3.32
N MET A 78 -7.84 -5.19 -3.41
CA MET A 78 -6.82 -5.61 -2.43
C MET A 78 -5.68 -4.61 -2.34
N VAL A 79 -5.23 -4.07 -3.48
CA VAL A 79 -4.19 -3.02 -3.51
C VAL A 79 -4.70 -1.76 -2.82
N MET A 80 -5.86 -1.23 -3.19
CA MET A 80 -6.39 0.01 -2.61
C MET A 80 -6.59 -0.09 -1.10
N VAL A 81 -7.25 -1.16 -0.64
CA VAL A 81 -7.46 -1.42 0.80
C VAL A 81 -6.13 -1.63 1.51
N GLY A 82 -5.21 -2.37 0.91
CA GLY A 82 -3.85 -2.55 1.42
C GLY A 82 -3.14 -1.22 1.65
N LEU A 83 -3.22 -0.30 0.68
CA LEU A 83 -2.61 1.03 0.77
C LEU A 83 -3.25 1.94 1.85
N TRP A 84 -4.55 1.81 2.11
CA TRP A 84 -5.21 2.45 3.26
C TRP A 84 -4.73 1.88 4.61
N CYS A 85 -4.48 0.57 4.68
CA CYS A 85 -4.04 -0.09 5.90
C CYS A 85 -2.58 0.24 6.29
N ILE A 86 -1.70 0.51 5.33
CA ILE A 86 -0.26 0.71 5.57
C ILE A 86 0.16 2.18 5.76
N GLN A 87 -0.78 3.06 6.12
CA GLN A 87 -0.48 4.45 6.40
C GLN A 87 0.52 4.58 7.56
N LEU A 88 1.46 5.53 7.43
CA LEU A 88 2.53 5.72 8.42
C LEU A 88 1.95 6.07 9.78
N ASN A 89 1.05 7.05 9.83
CA ASN A 89 0.32 7.42 11.04
C ASN A 89 -0.80 6.40 11.34
N PRO A 90 -0.78 5.71 12.50
CA PRO A 90 -1.83 4.77 12.89
C PRO A 90 -3.25 5.36 12.89
N CYS A 91 -3.40 6.67 13.13
CA CYS A 91 -4.69 7.35 13.13
C CYS A 91 -5.36 7.39 11.75
N HIS A 92 -4.57 7.36 10.67
CA HIS A 92 -5.10 7.40 9.30
C HIS A 92 -5.45 6.00 8.75
N ARG A 93 -5.06 4.94 9.46
CA ARG A 93 -5.43 3.59 9.06
C ARG A 93 -6.92 3.38 9.37
N PRO A 94 -7.69 2.69 8.53
CA PRO A 94 -9.09 2.36 8.81
C PRO A 94 -9.24 1.44 10.04
N SER A 95 -10.47 1.21 10.48
CA SER A 95 -10.77 0.13 11.44
C SER A 95 -10.81 -1.22 10.71
N MET A 96 -10.58 -2.35 11.40
CA MET A 96 -10.71 -3.67 10.76
C MET A 96 -12.12 -3.91 10.20
N ARG A 97 -13.15 -3.37 10.84
CA ARG A 97 -14.52 -3.42 10.33
C ARG A 97 -14.63 -2.71 8.97
N THR A 98 -14.12 -1.48 8.90
CA THR A 98 -14.10 -0.68 7.66
C THR A 98 -13.30 -1.38 6.57
N VAL A 99 -12.17 -2.03 6.92
CA VAL A 99 -11.38 -2.82 5.95
C VAL A 99 -12.21 -3.94 5.32
N ILE A 100 -13.01 -4.66 6.13
CA ILE A 100 -13.89 -5.73 5.63
C ILE A 100 -15.00 -5.13 4.75
N GLU A 101 -15.63 -4.04 5.19
CA GLU A 101 -16.65 -3.32 4.41
C GLU A 101 -16.10 -2.88 3.04
N MET A 102 -14.88 -2.33 2.99
CA MET A 102 -14.20 -1.94 1.75
C MET A 102 -13.90 -3.14 0.84
N LEU A 103 -13.54 -4.31 1.40
CA LEU A 103 -13.27 -5.52 0.62
C LEU A 103 -14.55 -6.14 0.04
N MET A 104 -15.65 -6.06 0.76
CA MET A 104 -16.96 -6.56 0.33
C MET A 104 -17.68 -5.60 -0.64
N GLY A 105 -17.45 -4.28 -0.51
CA GLY A 105 -18.06 -3.24 -1.33
C GLY A 105 -17.48 -3.13 -2.74
N ASP A 106 -17.94 -2.15 -3.53
CA ASP A 106 -17.44 -1.92 -4.90
C ASP A 106 -16.08 -1.20 -4.87
N VAL A 107 -15.20 -1.53 -5.81
CA VAL A 107 -13.90 -0.85 -5.95
C VAL A 107 -14.06 0.60 -6.39
N ARG A 108 -15.14 0.93 -7.11
CA ARG A 108 -15.46 2.28 -7.60
C ARG A 108 -15.82 3.25 -6.48
N ASP A 109 -16.26 2.73 -5.35
CA ASP A 109 -16.61 3.51 -4.16
C ASP A 109 -15.38 3.81 -3.29
N LEU A 110 -14.21 3.23 -3.63
CA LEU A 110 -12.99 3.45 -2.88
C LEU A 110 -12.24 4.67 -3.39
N GLU A 111 -11.95 5.59 -2.48
CA GLU A 111 -11.03 6.69 -2.76
C GLU A 111 -9.58 6.22 -2.73
N VAL A 112 -8.73 6.89 -3.52
CA VAL A 112 -7.29 6.64 -3.53
C VAL A 112 -6.71 7.10 -2.19
N PRO A 113 -6.03 6.21 -1.43
CA PRO A 113 -5.45 6.59 -0.16
C PRO A 113 -4.39 7.69 -0.30
N PRO A 114 -4.22 8.54 0.73
CA PRO A 114 -3.14 9.51 0.76
C PRO A 114 -1.79 8.79 0.67
N LYS A 115 -0.83 9.40 -0.04
CA LYS A 115 0.52 8.83 -0.18
C LYS A 115 1.11 8.61 1.23
N PRO A 116 1.49 7.37 1.59
CA PRO A 116 2.05 7.04 2.90
C PRO A 116 3.46 7.63 3.07
N PHE A 117 4.06 8.10 1.97
CA PHE A 117 5.34 8.76 1.95
C PHE A 117 5.16 10.28 1.84
N VAL A 118 5.29 10.97 2.97
CA VAL A 118 5.82 12.32 2.93
C VAL A 118 7.31 12.14 2.65
N SER A 119 7.75 12.33 1.39
CA SER A 119 9.17 12.64 1.21
C SER A 119 9.43 13.87 2.07
N PRO A 120 10.46 13.91 2.94
CA PRO A 120 10.87 15.19 3.48
C PRO A 120 11.13 16.06 2.27
N ALA A 121 10.39 17.16 2.14
CA ALA A 121 10.71 18.18 1.16
C ALA A 121 12.21 18.42 1.34
N ARG A 122 13.00 18.17 0.29
CA ARG A 122 14.39 18.60 0.26
C ARG A 122 14.34 20.08 0.56
N GLY A 123 14.70 20.46 1.79
CA GLY A 123 14.78 21.85 2.19
C GLY A 123 15.76 22.54 1.26
N ARG A 124 15.23 23.21 0.23
CA ARG A 124 15.91 24.32 -0.41
C ARG A 124 15.46 25.55 0.36
N LEU A 125 16.39 26.10 1.13
CA LEU A 125 16.50 27.47 1.62
C LEU A 125 17.63 27.39 2.65
N GLY A 126 18.81 27.95 2.49
CA GLY A 126 19.42 28.81 1.48
C GLY A 126 20.83 29.05 2.01
N ARG A 127 21.85 29.04 1.15
CA ARG A 127 23.19 29.50 1.55
C ARG A 127 23.06 30.96 1.97
N SER A 128 23.31 31.27 3.24
CA SER A 128 23.63 32.65 3.64
C SER A 128 25.09 32.87 3.31
N LEU A 129 25.34 33.67 2.27
CA LEU A 129 26.58 34.42 2.12
C LEU A 129 26.41 35.71 2.93
N SER A 130 27.20 35.86 3.98
CA SER A 130 27.72 37.12 4.52
C SER A 130 28.79 36.80 5.54
#